data_AF-A0A3C0VC84-F1
#
_entry.id   AF-A0A3C0VC84-F1
#
_cell.length_a   1.000
_cell.length_b   1.000
_cell.length_c   1.000
_cell.angle_alpha   90.00
_cell.angle_beta   90.00
_cell.angle_gamma   90.00
#
_symmetry.space_group_name_H-M   'P 1'
#
loop_
_entity.id
_entity.type
_entity.pdbx_description
1 polymer ?
#
loop_
_entity_poly.entity_id
_entity_poly.type
_entity_poly.pdbx_seq_one_letter_code
_entity_poly.pdbx_strand_id
1 'polypeptide(L)'
;MKRAVIVCMCAAAALAAAAGIEVNGGFETGTGFGWTQWSATWAVSRPAYDYASATEPYAGAYALHMSAVNGSFGVYQEFCVEPGAAFDVTWAWRGSSAGDGWWEVLILDAPYSYDMADAPFSYPEVTVAAKWEVGFGGPYPPPSAEWVEEQAGITPASDIVTLVLKCGSSQGGSIHAWFDAVAVAHPSTLLELAEVAPAKLPQAGGVEMRIAGRVFPPDAAVALGGAPLTEQVRHSTCLITGTAPAGLPGPADVVVTAGGRTVTLPGGVTYVPAPEIAAIEPAQGPPEGGTAVTIRGLYFESIEGGGVSVSVGGAPLAGLALVDAATITGTTPPGPAGPADVTVTTPFGSATAAGA
;
A
#
# COMPACT_ATOMS: atom_id res chain seq x y z
N MET A 1 -4.99 5.63 -28.54
CA MET A 1 -5.58 4.69 -27.56
C MET A 1 -4.86 4.90 -26.25
N LYS A 2 -5.58 5.16 -25.15
CA LYS A 2 -4.96 5.42 -23.84
C LYS A 2 -4.42 4.09 -23.31
N ARG A 3 -3.09 3.93 -23.34
CA ARG A 3 -2.38 2.75 -22.82
C ARG A 3 -2.51 2.76 -21.30
N ALA A 4 -2.99 1.66 -20.72
CA ALA A 4 -3.13 1.51 -19.28
C ALA A 4 -1.73 1.46 -18.65
N VAL A 5 -1.43 2.44 -17.79
CA VAL A 5 -0.15 2.60 -17.12
C VAL A 5 0.00 1.53 -16.06
N ILE A 6 0.97 0.62 -16.19
CA ILE A 6 1.35 -0.31 -15.13
C ILE A 6 2.88 -0.31 -15.02
N VAL A 7 3.44 0.84 -14.66
CA VAL A 7 4.61 1.03 -13.79
C VAL A 7 4.52 2.50 -13.38
N CYS A 8 4.13 2.79 -12.14
CA CYS A 8 4.23 4.14 -11.60
C CYS A 8 5.68 4.33 -11.16
N MET A 9 6.55 4.80 -12.04
CA MET A 9 7.90 5.18 -11.63
C MET A 9 8.25 6.51 -12.32
N CYS A 10 8.41 7.53 -11.46
CA CYS A 10 8.40 8.98 -11.64
C CYS A 10 7.62 9.64 -12.81
N ALA A 11 6.67 10.47 -12.38
CA ALA A 11 5.82 11.38 -13.17
C ALA A 11 4.79 10.57 -13.98
N ALA A 12 3.57 10.37 -13.52
CA ALA A 12 2.55 11.40 -13.52
C ALA A 12 1.83 11.50 -12.17
N ALA A 13 2.23 12.42 -11.31
CA ALA A 13 1.40 12.78 -10.15
C ALA A 13 0.01 13.33 -10.57
N ALA A 14 -0.16 13.78 -11.82
CA ALA A 14 -1.46 14.24 -12.34
C ALA A 14 -2.32 13.11 -12.97
N LEU A 15 -1.72 12.02 -13.47
CA LEU A 15 -2.45 10.87 -14.04
C LEU A 15 -2.52 9.67 -13.10
N ALA A 16 -1.50 9.41 -12.28
CA ALA A 16 -1.52 8.42 -11.21
C ALA A 16 -2.42 8.87 -10.04
N ALA A 17 -2.59 10.18 -9.81
CA ALA A 17 -3.67 10.68 -8.95
C ALA A 17 -5.05 10.65 -9.65
N ALA A 18 -5.11 10.69 -10.98
CA ALA A 18 -6.35 10.49 -11.74
C ALA A 18 -6.70 8.99 -11.96
N ALA A 19 -5.79 8.07 -11.64
CA ALA A 19 -5.94 6.62 -11.79
C ALA A 19 -5.72 5.83 -10.48
N GLY A 20 -5.36 6.49 -9.38
CA GLY A 20 -5.19 5.95 -8.03
C GLY A 20 -4.23 4.77 -7.92
N ILE A 21 -2.91 4.94 -8.13
CA ILE A 21 -1.93 3.83 -7.99
C ILE A 21 -0.72 4.27 -7.13
N GLU A 22 -0.40 3.56 -6.03
CA GLU A 22 0.92 3.64 -5.38
C GLU A 22 1.74 2.35 -5.55
N VAL A 23 3.06 2.46 -5.50
CA VAL A 23 4.03 1.41 -5.84
C VAL A 23 4.41 0.60 -4.61
N ASN A 24 4.37 -0.73 -4.71
CA ASN A 24 5.13 -1.63 -3.83
C ASN A 24 6.41 -2.05 -4.55
N GLY A 25 7.58 -1.68 -4.00
CA GLY A 25 8.88 -2.05 -4.53
C GLY A 25 10.02 -1.71 -3.56
N GLY A 26 11.13 -2.43 -3.65
CA GLY A 26 12.35 -2.16 -2.89
C GLY A 26 13.46 -1.54 -3.75
N PHE A 27 14.46 -0.94 -3.12
CA PHE A 27 15.63 -0.33 -3.77
C PHE A 27 16.91 -1.12 -3.48
N GLU A 28 17.78 -1.27 -4.47
CA GLU A 28 19.15 -1.80 -4.30
C GLU A 28 20.18 -0.66 -4.46
N THR A 29 21.19 -0.57 -3.59
CA THR A 29 22.37 0.30 -3.80
C THR A 29 23.67 -0.48 -3.59
N GLY A 30 24.53 -0.48 -4.60
CA GLY A 30 25.75 -1.29 -4.64
C GLY A 30 26.95 -0.80 -3.80
N THR A 31 26.83 0.16 -2.89
CA THR A 31 27.98 0.64 -2.09
C THR A 31 27.64 0.92 -0.61
N GLY A 32 27.23 -0.11 0.13
CA GLY A 32 27.19 -0.08 1.60
C GLY A 32 25.83 -0.43 2.21
N PHE A 33 25.85 -1.40 3.13
CA PHE A 33 24.73 -2.13 3.70
C PHE A 33 23.61 -1.29 4.36
N GLY A 34 22.37 -1.50 3.90
CA GLY A 34 21.16 -1.18 4.65
C GLY A 34 19.92 -1.06 3.77
N TRP A 35 19.00 -2.02 3.86
CA TRP A 35 17.63 -1.83 3.35
C TRP A 35 16.95 -0.76 4.21
N THR A 36 16.38 0.26 3.56
CA THR A 36 15.31 1.03 4.21
C THR A 36 14.02 0.66 3.49
N GLN A 37 13.17 -0.14 4.15
CA GLN A 37 11.81 -0.34 3.70
C GLN A 37 11.12 1.02 3.83
N TRP A 38 10.91 1.72 2.72
CA TRP A 38 10.26 3.02 2.71
C TRP A 38 8.81 2.84 2.26
N SER A 39 7.89 2.81 3.22
CA SER A 39 6.48 3.12 2.98
C SER A 39 6.35 4.64 3.01
N ALA A 40 6.60 5.33 1.88
CA ALA A 40 6.23 6.72 1.80
C ALA A 40 4.73 6.83 1.54
N THR A 41 3.96 7.23 2.54
CA THR A 41 2.85 8.15 2.28
C THR A 41 3.52 9.39 1.71
N TRP A 42 3.37 9.63 0.41
CA TRP A 42 3.99 10.79 -0.24
C TRP A 42 3.35 12.07 0.31
N ALA A 43 3.96 12.64 1.35
CA ALA A 43 3.69 14.01 1.73
C ALA A 43 4.08 14.90 0.55
N VAL A 44 3.12 15.70 0.10
CA VAL A 44 3.14 16.65 -1.03
C VAL A 44 4.17 17.79 -0.86
N SER A 45 5.23 17.61 -0.06
CA SER A 45 6.05 18.71 0.44
C SER A 45 7.44 18.82 -0.17
N ARG A 46 7.79 18.03 -1.20
CA ARG A 46 8.95 18.35 -2.04
C ARG A 46 8.48 18.56 -3.47
N PRO A 47 8.69 19.75 -4.06
CA PRO A 47 8.32 19.97 -5.44
C PRO A 47 9.04 18.90 -6.26
N ALA A 48 8.29 18.29 -7.19
CA ALA A 48 8.88 17.56 -8.28
C ALA A 48 10.10 18.37 -8.75
N TYR A 49 11.24 17.72 -8.96
CA TYR A 49 12.32 18.39 -9.66
C TYR A 49 11.79 18.67 -11.06
N ASP A 50 11.21 19.84 -11.21
CA ASP A 50 10.88 20.45 -12.47
C ASP A 50 12.24 20.74 -13.08
N TYR A 51 12.68 19.87 -13.99
CA TYR A 51 13.75 20.18 -14.92
C TYR A 51 13.23 21.27 -15.91
N ALA A 52 12.72 22.37 -15.38
CA ALA A 52 12.32 23.57 -16.12
C ALA A 52 13.49 24.52 -16.39
N SER A 53 14.70 24.20 -15.93
CA SER A 53 15.88 25.00 -16.25
C SER A 53 16.82 24.28 -17.21
N ALA A 54 16.93 24.87 -18.40
CA ALA A 54 17.96 24.72 -19.42
C ALA A 54 17.72 23.69 -20.53
N THR A 55 17.19 24.19 -21.66
CA THR A 55 17.60 23.81 -23.03
C THR A 55 17.55 22.32 -23.44
N GLU A 56 16.74 21.49 -22.79
CA GLU A 56 16.50 20.10 -23.16
C GLU A 56 15.07 19.93 -23.71
N PRO A 57 14.83 19.14 -24.78
CA PRO A 57 13.54 19.08 -25.49
C PRO A 57 12.40 18.33 -24.75
N TYR A 58 12.41 18.30 -23.40
CA TYR A 58 11.64 17.35 -22.59
C TYR A 58 10.73 17.95 -21.52
N ALA A 59 10.15 19.12 -21.77
CA ALA A 59 9.01 19.60 -20.99
C ALA A 59 7.76 18.72 -21.29
N GLY A 60 7.32 17.90 -20.32
CA GLY A 60 6.00 17.24 -20.35
C GLY A 60 5.94 15.73 -20.59
N ALA A 61 7.07 15.01 -20.60
CA ALA A 61 7.09 13.53 -20.67
C ALA A 61 7.20 12.89 -19.27
N TYR A 62 6.50 11.78 -19.05
CA TYR A 62 6.21 11.14 -17.78
C TYR A 62 6.93 9.77 -17.72
N ALA A 63 8.19 9.70 -17.27
CA ALA A 63 9.03 8.50 -17.39
C ALA A 63 9.92 8.25 -16.16
N LEU A 64 10.13 6.97 -15.81
CA LEU A 64 11.05 6.54 -14.75
C LEU A 64 12.48 6.86 -15.13
N HIS A 65 13.19 7.64 -14.32
CA HIS A 65 14.62 7.87 -14.47
C HIS A 65 15.43 7.02 -13.49
N MET A 66 16.28 6.15 -14.01
CA MET A 66 17.21 5.35 -13.21
C MET A 66 18.64 5.80 -13.49
N SER A 67 19.43 5.97 -12.43
CA SER A 67 20.83 6.33 -12.56
C SER A 67 21.71 5.65 -11.52
N ALA A 68 22.86 5.19 -11.98
CA ALA A 68 23.89 4.58 -11.14
C ALA A 68 25.27 5.14 -11.52
N VAL A 69 26.12 5.31 -10.51
CA VAL A 69 27.52 5.73 -10.65
C VAL A 69 28.35 4.83 -9.75
N ASN A 70 29.25 4.03 -10.33
CA ASN A 70 30.11 3.09 -9.59
C ASN A 70 29.32 2.14 -8.67
N GLY A 71 28.36 1.43 -9.25
CA GLY A 71 27.48 0.52 -8.53
C GLY A 71 26.28 0.10 -9.39
N SER A 72 25.36 -0.62 -8.77
CA SER A 72 24.07 -1.00 -9.35
C SER A 72 22.91 -0.38 -8.56
N PHE A 73 21.78 -0.22 -9.25
CA PHE A 73 20.51 0.19 -8.72
C PHE A 73 19.40 -0.65 -9.34
N GLY A 74 18.42 -1.04 -8.52
CA GLY A 74 17.31 -1.89 -8.96
C GLY A 74 16.00 -1.50 -8.30
N VAL A 75 14.92 -1.70 -9.05
CA VAL A 75 13.54 -1.57 -8.60
C VAL A 75 12.72 -2.73 -9.14
N TYR A 76 11.70 -3.16 -8.40
CA TYR A 76 10.83 -4.24 -8.84
C TYR A 76 9.37 -3.98 -8.50
N GLN A 77 8.46 -4.64 -9.22
CA GLN A 77 7.03 -4.66 -8.95
C GLN A 77 6.47 -6.06 -9.21
N GLU A 78 5.68 -6.55 -8.26
CA GLU A 78 4.99 -7.84 -8.37
C GLU A 78 3.55 -7.67 -8.87
N PHE A 79 3.12 -8.61 -9.70
CA PHE A 79 1.79 -8.67 -10.30
C PHE A 79 1.19 -10.06 -10.08
N CYS A 80 -0.06 -10.10 -9.62
CA CYS A 80 -0.88 -11.30 -9.70
C CYS A 80 -1.39 -11.47 -11.13
N VAL A 81 -1.21 -12.67 -11.66
CA VAL A 81 -1.61 -13.07 -13.01
C VAL A 81 -2.37 -14.40 -12.92
N GLU A 82 -3.05 -14.79 -14.00
CA GLU A 82 -3.69 -16.10 -14.06
C GLU A 82 -2.69 -17.11 -14.65
N PRO A 83 -2.32 -18.17 -13.90
CA PRO A 83 -1.41 -19.19 -14.40
C PRO A 83 -1.90 -19.81 -15.71
N GLY A 84 -1.00 -19.94 -16.69
CA GLY A 84 -1.23 -20.51 -18.00
C GLY A 84 -1.88 -19.57 -19.02
N ALA A 85 -2.33 -18.39 -18.60
CA ALA A 85 -2.96 -17.42 -19.49
C ALA A 85 -1.93 -16.39 -20.00
N ALA A 86 -1.71 -16.40 -21.31
CA ALA A 86 -0.72 -15.53 -21.93
C ALA A 86 -1.10 -14.05 -21.83
N PHE A 87 -0.10 -13.20 -21.59
CA PHE A 87 -0.24 -11.75 -21.58
C PHE A 87 1.00 -11.09 -22.17
N ASP A 88 0.84 -9.86 -22.65
CA ASP A 88 1.96 -9.06 -23.15
C ASP A 88 2.46 -8.11 -22.07
N VAL A 89 3.77 -8.02 -21.94
CA VAL A 89 4.47 -6.94 -21.25
C VAL A 89 5.09 -6.06 -22.32
N THR A 90 4.62 -4.84 -22.43
CA THR A 90 5.24 -3.82 -23.28
C THR A 90 6.03 -2.86 -22.43
N TRP A 91 7.18 -2.36 -22.88
CA TRP A 91 7.91 -1.26 -22.24
C TRP A 91 8.53 -0.37 -23.31
N ALA A 92 8.71 0.91 -23.01
CA ALA A 92 9.49 1.80 -23.83
C ALA A 92 10.72 2.27 -23.07
N TRP A 93 11.86 2.37 -23.75
CA TRP A 93 13.10 2.81 -23.13
C TRP A 93 13.86 3.81 -24.02
N ARG A 94 14.67 4.63 -23.37
CA ARG A 94 15.75 5.40 -24.00
C ARG A 94 16.89 5.54 -23.01
N GLY A 95 18.10 5.76 -23.49
CA GLY A 95 19.24 5.82 -22.59
C GLY A 95 20.40 6.59 -23.18
N SER A 96 21.08 7.34 -22.33
CA SER A 96 22.37 7.95 -22.65
C SER A 96 23.43 7.37 -21.74
N SER A 97 24.61 7.11 -22.30
CA SER A 97 25.77 6.68 -21.53
C SER A 97 26.89 7.69 -21.64
N ALA A 98 27.51 7.99 -20.52
CA ALA A 98 28.86 8.52 -20.47
C ALA A 98 29.74 7.44 -19.84
N GLY A 99 30.30 6.54 -20.66
CA GLY A 99 31.14 5.40 -20.23
C GLY A 99 30.44 4.03 -20.24
N ASP A 100 31.04 3.06 -19.54
CA ASP A 100 30.60 1.66 -19.47
C ASP A 100 29.45 1.49 -18.46
N GLY A 101 28.21 1.62 -18.95
CA GLY A 101 26.98 1.42 -18.18
C GLY A 101 26.10 0.33 -18.77
N TRP A 102 25.16 -0.20 -17.99
CA TRP A 102 24.18 -1.18 -18.44
C TRP A 102 22.83 -0.97 -17.75
N TRP A 103 21.76 -1.39 -18.41
CA TRP A 103 20.46 -1.57 -17.77
C TRP A 103 19.82 -2.87 -18.26
N GLU A 104 18.93 -3.43 -17.45
CA GLU A 104 18.16 -4.61 -17.79
C GLU A 104 16.71 -4.52 -17.32
N VAL A 105 15.85 -5.20 -18.07
CA VAL A 105 14.46 -5.49 -17.73
C VAL A 105 14.36 -7.00 -17.57
N LEU A 106 13.91 -7.46 -16.41
CA LEU A 106 13.66 -8.87 -16.13
C LEU A 106 12.18 -9.06 -15.87
N ILE A 107 11.63 -10.11 -16.44
CA ILE A 107 10.30 -10.60 -16.12
C ILE A 107 10.48 -11.98 -15.52
N LEU A 108 10.10 -12.11 -14.25
CA LEU A 108 10.24 -13.33 -13.47
C LEU A 108 8.89 -13.97 -13.26
N ASP A 109 8.77 -15.27 -13.48
CA ASP A 109 7.58 -16.08 -13.21
C ASP A 109 7.61 -16.63 -11.78
N ALA A 110 7.85 -15.73 -10.83
CA ALA A 110 7.92 -16.01 -9.40
C ALA A 110 7.92 -14.69 -8.61
N PRO A 111 7.65 -14.74 -7.29
CA PRO A 111 8.02 -13.68 -6.37
C PRO A 111 9.52 -13.37 -6.46
N TYR A 112 9.90 -12.10 -6.29
CA TYR A 112 11.31 -11.72 -6.32
C TYR A 112 11.96 -11.96 -4.96
N SER A 113 12.86 -12.94 -4.89
CA SER A 113 13.77 -13.12 -3.76
C SER A 113 15.18 -12.68 -4.14
N TYR A 114 15.73 -11.70 -3.43
CA TYR A 114 17.14 -11.31 -3.55
C TYR A 114 17.99 -12.06 -2.52
N ASP A 115 18.99 -12.82 -2.96
CA ASP A 115 20.02 -13.39 -2.09
C ASP A 115 21.29 -12.51 -2.16
N MET A 116 21.73 -11.98 -1.01
CA MET A 116 22.96 -11.19 -0.89
C MET A 116 24.24 -12.02 -1.16
N ALA A 117 24.16 -13.36 -1.12
CA ALA A 117 25.27 -14.24 -1.43
C ALA A 117 25.47 -14.45 -2.95
N ASP A 118 24.45 -14.14 -3.74
CA ASP A 118 24.50 -14.21 -5.19
C ASP A 118 25.12 -12.91 -5.73
N ALA A 119 26.12 -13.06 -6.61
CA ALA A 119 26.70 -11.93 -7.34
C ALA A 119 25.59 -11.09 -7.99
N PRO A 120 25.80 -9.78 -8.27
CA PRO A 120 24.77 -8.87 -8.84
C PRO A 120 24.16 -9.31 -10.20
N PHE A 121 24.57 -10.47 -10.71
CA PHE A 121 24.16 -11.10 -11.97
C PHE A 121 23.65 -12.55 -11.81
N SER A 122 23.61 -13.12 -10.60
CA SER A 122 23.09 -14.47 -10.38
C SER A 122 21.59 -14.41 -10.14
N TYR A 123 20.84 -14.81 -11.16
CA TYR A 123 19.43 -15.12 -11.03
C TYR A 123 19.33 -16.63 -10.83
N PRO A 124 18.52 -17.16 -9.90
CA PRO A 124 18.17 -18.56 -9.96
C PRO A 124 17.53 -18.79 -11.34
N GLU A 125 18.22 -19.48 -12.25
CA GLU A 125 17.82 -19.68 -13.66
C GLU A 125 16.40 -20.27 -13.83
N VAL A 126 15.79 -20.72 -12.74
CA VAL A 126 14.50 -21.43 -12.70
C VAL A 126 13.28 -20.50 -12.78
N THR A 127 13.44 -19.17 -12.75
CA THR A 127 12.28 -18.23 -12.68
C THR A 127 12.26 -17.10 -13.72
N VAL A 128 13.21 -17.02 -14.66
CA VAL A 128 13.24 -15.92 -15.65
C VAL A 128 12.33 -16.25 -16.85
N ALA A 129 11.19 -15.56 -16.95
CA ALA A 129 10.26 -15.69 -18.07
C ALA A 129 10.75 -14.95 -19.32
N ALA A 130 11.40 -13.79 -19.12
CA ALA A 130 12.04 -13.02 -20.18
C ALA A 130 13.11 -12.09 -19.59
N LYS A 131 14.14 -11.79 -20.39
CA LYS A 131 15.24 -10.90 -20.02
C LYS A 131 15.65 -10.04 -21.20
N TRP A 132 15.78 -8.74 -20.96
CA TRP A 132 16.35 -7.77 -21.88
C TRP A 132 17.51 -7.06 -21.22
N GLU A 133 18.65 -7.05 -21.90
CA GLU A 133 19.86 -6.38 -21.45
C GLU A 133 20.32 -5.37 -22.51
N VAL A 134 20.69 -4.18 -22.04
CA VAL A 134 21.36 -3.18 -22.87
C VAL A 134 22.64 -2.76 -22.18
N GLY A 135 23.76 -3.16 -22.78
CA GLY A 135 25.11 -2.81 -22.32
C GLY A 135 25.76 -1.79 -23.24
N PHE A 136 26.28 -0.71 -22.67
CA PHE A 136 27.00 0.32 -23.42
C PHE A 136 28.49 -0.06 -23.52
N GLY A 137 28.84 -0.89 -24.51
CA GLY A 137 30.22 -1.36 -24.75
C GLY A 137 30.41 -2.56 -25.70
N GLY A 138 29.34 -3.14 -26.27
CA GLY A 138 29.34 -4.33 -27.14
C GLY A 138 27.99 -4.51 -27.87
N PRO A 139 27.75 -5.57 -28.67
CA PRO A 139 26.79 -5.57 -29.80
C PRO A 139 25.30 -5.72 -29.41
N TYR A 140 24.83 -5.01 -28.40
CA TYR A 140 23.41 -4.84 -28.05
C TYR A 140 23.19 -3.37 -27.66
N PRO A 141 21.99 -2.80 -27.92
CA PRO A 141 21.84 -1.58 -28.70
C PRO A 141 22.58 -0.35 -28.13
N PRO A 142 23.14 0.50 -29.01
CA PRO A 142 23.80 1.74 -28.59
C PRO A 142 22.81 2.67 -27.85
N PRO A 143 23.31 3.66 -27.09
CA PRO A 143 22.45 4.66 -26.46
C PRO A 143 21.50 5.27 -27.50
N SER A 144 20.20 5.25 -27.20
CA SER A 144 19.16 5.79 -28.07
C SER A 144 18.70 7.15 -27.56
N ALA A 145 18.78 8.17 -28.43
CA ALA A 145 18.18 9.47 -28.19
C ALA A 145 16.65 9.43 -28.38
N GLU A 146 16.14 8.47 -29.16
CA GLU A 146 14.72 8.25 -29.43
C GLU A 146 14.16 7.15 -28.53
N TRP A 147 12.84 7.14 -28.33
CA TRP A 147 12.14 6.08 -27.60
C TRP A 147 12.10 4.79 -28.41
N VAL A 148 12.54 3.70 -27.80
CA VAL A 148 12.46 2.35 -28.35
C VAL A 148 11.31 1.62 -27.63
N GLU A 149 10.29 1.19 -28.38
CA GLU A 149 9.21 0.35 -27.85
C GLU A 149 9.55 -1.12 -28.02
N GLU A 150 9.38 -1.89 -26.96
CA GLU A 150 9.62 -3.34 -26.91
C GLU A 150 8.43 -4.07 -26.26
N GLN A 151 8.32 -5.35 -26.56
CA GLN A 151 7.26 -6.22 -26.05
C GLN A 151 7.76 -7.64 -25.86
N ALA A 152 7.32 -8.27 -24.78
CA ALA A 152 7.47 -9.70 -24.52
C ALA A 152 6.10 -10.33 -24.25
N GLY A 153 5.80 -11.41 -24.97
CA GLY A 153 4.66 -12.28 -24.65
C GLY A 153 5.07 -13.28 -23.58
N ILE A 154 4.34 -13.31 -22.47
CA ILE A 154 4.61 -14.15 -21.31
C ILE A 154 3.45 -15.12 -21.12
N THR A 155 3.74 -16.40 -20.88
CA THR A 155 2.76 -17.38 -20.39
C THR A 155 3.23 -17.86 -19.02
N PRO A 156 2.68 -17.32 -17.93
CA PRO A 156 3.17 -17.60 -16.59
C PRO A 156 2.77 -19.01 -16.15
N ALA A 157 3.65 -19.73 -15.46
CA ALA A 157 3.32 -20.94 -14.71
C ALA A 157 2.93 -20.61 -13.25
N SER A 158 3.41 -19.48 -12.73
CA SER A 158 3.09 -18.95 -11.41
C SER A 158 1.84 -18.06 -11.45
N ASP A 159 1.27 -17.81 -10.27
CA ASP A 159 0.21 -16.83 -10.04
C ASP A 159 0.76 -15.43 -9.73
N ILE A 160 2.09 -15.30 -9.63
CA ILE A 160 2.84 -14.07 -9.42
C ILE A 160 3.92 -13.95 -10.50
N VAL A 161 3.94 -12.80 -11.17
CA VAL A 161 5.03 -12.36 -12.05
C VAL A 161 5.66 -11.10 -11.50
N THR A 162 6.98 -11.03 -11.49
CA THR A 162 7.73 -9.86 -11.03
C THR A 162 8.44 -9.20 -12.20
N LEU A 163 8.20 -7.90 -12.39
CA LEU A 163 9.03 -7.06 -13.25
C LEU A 163 10.15 -6.46 -12.41
N VAL A 164 11.38 -6.60 -12.88
CA VAL A 164 12.55 -5.96 -12.27
C VAL A 164 13.21 -5.08 -13.32
N LEU A 165 13.51 -3.84 -12.93
CA LEU A 165 14.34 -2.92 -13.70
C LEU A 165 15.63 -2.72 -12.93
N LYS A 166 16.78 -2.87 -13.59
CA LYS A 166 18.09 -2.60 -12.98
C LYS A 166 18.95 -1.75 -13.90
N CYS A 167 19.86 -0.99 -13.31
CA CYS A 167 20.93 -0.32 -14.02
C CYS A 167 22.23 -0.36 -13.21
N GLY A 168 23.38 -0.22 -13.88
CA GLY A 168 24.67 -0.16 -13.20
C GLY A 168 25.80 0.40 -14.06
N SER A 169 26.91 0.71 -13.41
CA SER A 169 28.17 1.08 -14.06
C SER A 169 29.39 0.56 -13.29
N SER A 170 30.41 0.09 -14.02
CA SER A 170 31.60 -0.55 -13.42
C SER A 170 32.92 0.22 -13.61
N GLN A 171 32.95 1.28 -14.42
CA GLN A 171 34.19 2.02 -14.72
C GLN A 171 34.04 3.56 -14.67
N GLY A 172 33.54 4.13 -13.57
CA GLY A 172 33.53 5.59 -13.39
C GLY A 172 32.53 6.36 -14.24
N GLY A 173 31.67 5.66 -14.99
CA GLY A 173 30.63 6.25 -15.84
C GLY A 173 29.31 6.47 -15.10
N SER A 174 28.50 7.40 -15.60
CA SER A 174 27.10 7.55 -15.20
C SER A 174 26.19 6.94 -16.27
N ILE A 175 25.21 6.16 -15.82
CA ILE A 175 24.10 5.74 -16.68
C ILE A 175 22.85 6.57 -16.35
N HIS A 176 22.12 6.93 -17.39
CA HIS A 176 20.77 7.46 -17.28
C HIS A 176 19.87 6.65 -18.23
N ALA A 177 18.97 5.86 -17.65
CA ALA A 177 17.96 5.12 -18.39
C ALA A 177 16.59 5.71 -18.07
N TRP A 178 15.77 5.90 -19.10
CA TRP A 178 14.39 6.32 -18.95
C TRP A 178 13.47 5.22 -19.45
N PHE A 179 12.46 4.87 -18.66
CA PHE A 179 11.43 3.90 -19.03
C PHE A 179 10.05 4.57 -19.05
N ASP A 180 9.31 4.36 -20.13
CA ASP A 180 7.92 4.78 -20.28
C ASP A 180 7.02 3.53 -20.39
N ALA A 181 5.87 3.61 -19.73
CA ALA A 181 4.75 2.67 -19.76
C ALA A 181 5.13 1.19 -19.88
N VAL A 182 5.52 0.57 -18.77
CA VAL A 182 5.36 -0.87 -18.69
C VAL A 182 3.86 -1.17 -18.61
N ALA A 183 3.33 -2.06 -19.43
CA ALA A 183 1.91 -2.40 -19.42
C ALA A 183 1.74 -3.91 -19.50
N VAL A 184 0.96 -4.45 -18.56
CA VAL A 184 0.58 -5.86 -18.51
C VAL A 184 -0.87 -5.96 -18.97
N ALA A 185 -1.08 -6.38 -20.22
CA ALA A 185 -2.42 -6.59 -20.77
C ALA A 185 -2.79 -8.07 -20.60
N HIS A 186 -3.47 -8.39 -19.51
CA HIS A 186 -3.85 -9.76 -19.19
C HIS A 186 -5.33 -10.01 -19.49
N PRO A 187 -5.70 -10.94 -20.40
CA PRO A 187 -7.10 -11.25 -20.74
C PRO A 187 -7.80 -12.13 -19.69
N SER A 188 -7.32 -12.09 -18.43
CA SER A 188 -7.76 -13.02 -17.39
C SER A 188 -9.24 -12.85 -17.08
N THR A 189 -9.91 -13.99 -16.88
CA THR A 189 -11.30 -14.02 -16.38
C THR A 189 -11.35 -14.17 -14.86
N LEU A 190 -10.20 -14.39 -14.22
CA LEU A 190 -10.05 -14.48 -12.78
C LEU A 190 -10.28 -13.11 -12.13
N LEU A 191 -11.06 -13.12 -11.05
CA LEU A 191 -11.24 -12.00 -10.15
C LEU A 191 -11.47 -12.60 -8.77
N GLU A 192 -10.45 -12.56 -7.93
CA GLU A 192 -10.49 -13.17 -6.60
C GLU A 192 -10.24 -12.14 -5.51
N LEU A 193 -10.94 -12.33 -4.40
CA LEU A 193 -10.73 -11.61 -3.16
C LEU A 193 -10.15 -12.61 -2.15
N ALA A 194 -8.96 -12.31 -1.63
CA ALA A 194 -8.22 -13.22 -0.76
C ALA A 194 -8.24 -12.75 0.70
N GLU A 195 -7.99 -11.47 0.94
CA GLU A 195 -7.89 -10.91 2.29
C GLU A 195 -8.44 -9.48 2.33
N VAL A 196 -9.08 -9.15 3.45
CA VAL A 196 -9.56 -7.80 3.76
C VAL A 196 -9.11 -7.46 5.18
N ALA A 197 -8.39 -6.35 5.31
CA ALA A 197 -7.91 -5.86 6.60
C ALA A 197 -8.06 -4.33 6.70
N PRO A 198 -8.41 -3.78 7.88
CA PRO A 198 -8.85 -4.50 9.07
C PRO A 198 -10.24 -5.12 8.87
N ALA A 199 -10.51 -6.25 9.53
CA ALA A 199 -11.80 -6.95 9.46
C ALA A 199 -12.89 -6.31 10.36
N LYS A 200 -12.49 -5.46 11.32
CA LYS A 200 -13.41 -4.68 12.16
C LYS A 200 -13.23 -3.20 11.90
N LEU A 201 -14.34 -2.49 11.72
CA LEU A 201 -14.37 -1.08 11.33
C LEU A 201 -15.22 -0.27 12.29
N PRO A 202 -14.87 0.98 12.60
CA PRO A 202 -15.79 1.90 13.25
C PRO A 202 -17.05 2.05 12.39
N GLN A 203 -18.23 2.09 13.00
CA GLN A 203 -19.49 2.32 12.29
C GLN A 203 -19.47 3.60 11.44
N ALA A 204 -18.73 4.61 11.89
CA ALA A 204 -18.54 5.87 11.16
C ALA A 204 -17.65 5.75 9.91
N GLY A 205 -16.99 4.60 9.69
CA GLY A 205 -15.99 4.42 8.64
C GLY A 205 -14.70 5.20 8.93
N GLY A 206 -14.04 5.66 7.87
CA GLY A 206 -12.87 6.55 7.95
C GLY A 206 -11.52 5.86 8.18
N VAL A 207 -11.50 4.53 8.30
CA VAL A 207 -10.27 3.74 8.46
C VAL A 207 -9.79 3.27 7.09
N GLU A 208 -8.47 3.35 6.88
CA GLU A 208 -7.83 2.80 5.67
C GLU A 208 -7.94 1.27 5.65
N MET A 209 -8.34 0.75 4.50
CA MET A 209 -8.51 -0.66 4.19
C MET A 209 -7.40 -1.13 3.27
N ARG A 210 -6.95 -2.36 3.50
CA ARG A 210 -6.13 -3.19 2.60
C ARG A 210 -7.00 -4.32 2.06
N ILE A 211 -7.17 -4.36 0.75
CA ILE A 211 -7.92 -5.36 0.01
C ILE A 211 -6.95 -6.14 -0.87
N ALA A 212 -6.60 -7.36 -0.46
CA ALA A 212 -5.72 -8.23 -1.23
C ALA A 212 -6.52 -9.28 -2.00
N GLY A 213 -6.07 -9.61 -3.19
CA GLY A 213 -6.74 -10.56 -4.06
C GLY A 213 -5.87 -10.95 -5.24
N ARG A 214 -6.51 -11.44 -6.31
CA ARG A 214 -5.82 -11.80 -7.55
C ARG A 214 -6.51 -11.18 -8.74
N VAL A 215 -5.66 -10.65 -9.62
CA VAL A 215 -6.02 -10.14 -10.94
C VAL A 215 -7.08 -9.03 -10.87
N PHE A 216 -6.92 -8.05 -9.98
CA PHE A 216 -7.71 -6.82 -10.03
C PHE A 216 -7.37 -6.04 -11.31
N PRO A 217 -8.29 -5.85 -12.26
CA PRO A 217 -8.04 -5.02 -13.45
C PRO A 217 -8.12 -3.51 -13.09
N PRO A 218 -7.76 -2.60 -14.02
CA PRO A 218 -7.77 -1.16 -13.75
C PRO A 218 -9.12 -0.57 -13.36
N ASP A 219 -10.23 -1.19 -13.76
CA ASP A 219 -11.59 -0.77 -13.46
C ASP A 219 -12.18 -1.44 -12.20
N ALA A 220 -11.36 -2.16 -11.42
CA ALA A 220 -11.80 -2.77 -10.17
C ALA A 220 -12.31 -1.72 -9.18
N ALA A 221 -13.54 -1.91 -8.71
CA ALA A 221 -14.18 -1.08 -7.69
C ALA A 221 -14.59 -1.94 -6.50
N VAL A 222 -14.33 -1.44 -5.28
CA VAL A 222 -14.64 -2.14 -4.03
C VAL A 222 -15.79 -1.44 -3.30
N ALA A 223 -16.73 -2.22 -2.77
CA ALA A 223 -17.82 -1.74 -1.93
C ALA A 223 -17.97 -2.58 -0.65
N LEU A 224 -18.30 -1.92 0.46
CA LEU A 224 -18.60 -2.52 1.77
C LEU A 224 -20.08 -2.31 2.08
N GLY A 225 -20.85 -3.40 2.25
CA GLY A 225 -22.29 -3.32 2.51
C GLY A 225 -23.07 -2.55 1.43
N GLY A 226 -22.55 -2.49 0.21
CA GLY A 226 -23.12 -1.73 -0.92
C GLY A 226 -22.62 -0.29 -1.08
N ALA A 227 -21.84 0.25 -0.12
CA ALA A 227 -21.23 1.59 -0.24
C ALA A 227 -19.79 1.49 -0.78
N PRO A 228 -19.37 2.31 -1.76
CA PRO A 228 -18.02 2.24 -2.32
C PRO A 228 -16.96 2.69 -1.31
N LEU A 229 -15.74 2.15 -1.43
CA LEU A 229 -14.57 2.74 -0.77
C LEU A 229 -14.37 4.19 -1.27
N THR A 230 -13.99 5.08 -0.37
CA THR A 230 -13.55 6.43 -0.72
C THR A 230 -12.04 6.46 -0.88
N GLU A 231 -11.50 7.37 -1.70
CA GLU A 231 -10.04 7.48 -1.90
C GLU A 231 -9.38 6.15 -2.32
N GLN A 232 -10.12 5.33 -3.08
CA GLN A 232 -9.63 4.02 -3.50
C GLN A 232 -8.39 4.16 -4.40
N VAL A 233 -7.36 3.38 -4.08
CA VAL A 233 -6.10 3.29 -4.83
C VAL A 233 -5.81 1.83 -5.13
N ARG A 234 -5.64 1.47 -6.41
CA ARG A 234 -5.16 0.15 -6.83
C ARG A 234 -3.64 0.17 -6.98
N HIS A 235 -2.93 -0.49 -6.08
CA HIS A 235 -1.45 -0.56 -6.11
C HIS A 235 -0.90 -1.55 -7.13
N SER A 236 -1.59 -2.67 -7.31
CA SER A 236 -1.21 -3.72 -8.26
C SER A 236 -2.43 -4.55 -8.65
N THR A 237 -2.24 -5.60 -9.45
CA THR A 237 -3.28 -6.61 -9.68
C THR A 237 -3.59 -7.45 -8.44
N CYS A 238 -2.82 -7.34 -7.35
CA CYS A 238 -3.06 -8.07 -6.10
C CYS A 238 -3.63 -7.20 -4.98
N LEU A 239 -3.58 -5.88 -5.11
CA LEU A 239 -3.74 -5.00 -3.96
C LEU A 239 -4.48 -3.72 -4.31
N ILE A 240 -5.54 -3.47 -3.56
CA ILE A 240 -6.28 -2.21 -3.50
C ILE A 240 -6.24 -1.71 -2.06
N THR A 241 -6.11 -0.40 -1.88
CA THR A 241 -6.40 0.29 -0.63
C THR A 241 -7.54 1.30 -0.83
N GLY A 242 -8.08 1.79 0.27
CA GLY A 242 -9.06 2.87 0.27
C GLY A 242 -9.67 3.06 1.65
N THR A 243 -10.34 4.17 1.85
CA THR A 243 -10.97 4.51 3.12
C THR A 243 -12.36 3.87 3.21
N ALA A 244 -12.62 3.16 4.30
CA ALA A 244 -13.91 2.52 4.55
C ALA A 244 -15.03 3.56 4.67
N PRO A 245 -16.16 3.42 3.96
CA PRO A 245 -17.33 4.26 4.17
C PRO A 245 -17.99 3.94 5.52
N ALA A 246 -18.87 4.84 6.00
CA ALA A 246 -19.76 4.57 7.11
C ALA A 246 -20.72 3.41 6.78
N GLY A 247 -21.05 2.60 7.77
CA GLY A 247 -21.85 1.38 7.60
C GLY A 247 -22.91 1.16 8.68
N LEU A 248 -23.74 0.15 8.48
CA LEU A 248 -24.68 -0.32 9.50
C LEU A 248 -23.96 -1.24 10.50
N PRO A 249 -24.31 -1.22 11.80
CA PRO A 249 -23.73 -2.13 12.79
C PRO A 249 -23.85 -3.60 12.39
N GLY A 250 -22.78 -4.37 12.58
CA GLY A 250 -22.73 -5.79 12.29
C GLY A 250 -21.98 -6.15 10.99
N PRO A 251 -22.13 -7.39 10.51
CA PRO A 251 -21.39 -7.88 9.36
C PRO A 251 -21.82 -7.17 8.08
N ALA A 252 -20.86 -6.83 7.23
CA ALA A 252 -21.07 -6.27 5.91
C ALA A 252 -20.25 -7.02 4.86
N ASP A 253 -20.88 -7.27 3.71
CA ASP A 253 -20.24 -7.94 2.58
C ASP A 253 -19.19 -7.03 1.95
N VAL A 254 -18.08 -7.62 1.53
CA VAL A 254 -17.07 -6.95 0.71
C VAL A 254 -17.27 -7.41 -0.73
N VAL A 255 -17.51 -6.46 -1.63
CA VAL A 255 -17.81 -6.74 -3.02
C VAL A 255 -16.76 -6.06 -3.89
N VAL A 256 -16.13 -6.82 -4.79
CA VAL A 256 -15.27 -6.27 -5.84
C VAL A 256 -15.94 -6.48 -7.18
N THR A 257 -16.15 -5.40 -7.93
CA THR A 257 -16.71 -5.42 -9.28
C THR A 257 -15.68 -4.98 -10.30
N ALA A 258 -15.53 -5.73 -11.40
CA ALA A 258 -14.57 -5.38 -12.45
C ALA A 258 -14.93 -6.03 -13.79
N GLY A 259 -14.98 -5.27 -14.88
CA GLY A 259 -15.28 -5.76 -16.22
C GLY A 259 -16.63 -6.50 -16.32
N GLY A 260 -17.64 -6.06 -15.55
CA GLY A 260 -18.95 -6.72 -15.47
C GLY A 260 -19.00 -8.00 -14.63
N ARG A 261 -17.88 -8.38 -13.98
CA ARG A 261 -17.80 -9.50 -13.04
C ARG A 261 -17.90 -8.99 -11.61
N THR A 262 -18.32 -9.86 -10.70
CA THR A 262 -18.45 -9.57 -9.27
C THR A 262 -17.90 -10.74 -8.45
N VAL A 263 -17.05 -10.44 -7.48
CA VAL A 263 -16.70 -11.35 -6.38
C VAL A 263 -17.20 -10.76 -5.08
N THR A 264 -17.75 -11.60 -4.22
CA THR A 264 -18.29 -11.20 -2.91
C THR A 264 -17.65 -12.06 -1.84
N LEU A 265 -17.14 -11.40 -0.80
CA LEU A 265 -16.79 -12.02 0.47
C LEU A 265 -17.91 -11.69 1.48
N PRO A 266 -18.83 -12.65 1.75
CA PRO A 266 -19.95 -12.42 2.64
C PRO A 266 -19.47 -12.15 4.07
N GLY A 267 -19.96 -11.08 4.69
CA GLY A 267 -19.53 -10.67 6.04
C GLY A 267 -18.02 -10.45 6.18
N GLY A 268 -17.33 -10.06 5.11
CA GLY A 268 -15.87 -9.89 5.10
C GLY A 268 -15.35 -8.80 6.05
N VAL A 269 -16.23 -7.88 6.47
CA VAL A 269 -15.94 -6.90 7.54
C VAL A 269 -17.11 -6.83 8.53
N THR A 270 -16.84 -6.31 9.73
CA THR A 270 -17.86 -6.00 10.74
C THR A 270 -17.75 -4.55 11.17
N TYR A 271 -18.85 -3.80 11.07
CA TYR A 271 -18.96 -2.45 11.61
C TYR A 271 -19.33 -2.50 13.09
N VAL A 272 -18.47 -1.92 13.92
CA VAL A 272 -18.60 -1.86 15.37
C VAL A 272 -19.00 -0.42 15.77
N PRO A 273 -20.08 -0.22 16.53
CA PRO A 273 -20.46 1.09 17.05
C PRO A 273 -19.39 1.69 17.96
N ALA A 274 -19.47 3.00 18.17
CA ALA A 274 -18.77 3.67 19.27
C ALA A 274 -19.24 3.09 20.62
N PRO A 275 -18.40 3.15 21.69
CA PRO A 275 -18.80 2.67 23.01
C PRO A 275 -20.03 3.44 23.51
N GLU A 276 -20.81 2.83 24.39
CA GLU A 276 -21.89 3.51 25.12
C GLU A 276 -21.66 3.35 26.62
N ILE A 277 -21.79 4.43 27.39
CA ILE A 277 -21.73 4.39 28.85
C ILE A 277 -23.16 4.39 29.39
N ALA A 278 -23.55 3.32 30.06
CA ALA A 278 -24.88 3.16 30.64
C ALA A 278 -24.93 3.54 32.13
N ALA A 279 -23.89 3.20 32.90
CA ALA A 279 -23.82 3.50 34.32
C ALA A 279 -22.38 3.52 34.86
N ILE A 280 -22.17 4.26 35.95
CA ILE A 280 -20.90 4.36 36.67
C ILE A 280 -21.20 4.17 38.16
N GLU A 281 -20.57 3.18 38.80
CA GLU A 281 -20.83 2.82 40.19
C GLU A 281 -19.53 2.59 40.99
N PRO A 282 -19.32 3.30 42.12
CA PRO A 282 -20.13 4.41 42.62
C PRO A 282 -19.97 5.66 41.72
N ALA A 283 -21.03 6.48 41.64
CA ALA A 283 -21.02 7.74 40.88
C ALA A 283 -20.32 8.91 41.62
N GLN A 284 -19.79 8.68 42.83
CA GLN A 284 -19.14 9.72 43.63
C GLN A 284 -17.90 9.18 44.31
N GLY A 285 -16.92 10.05 44.51
CA GLY A 285 -15.66 9.77 45.18
C GLY A 285 -15.05 11.03 45.80
N PRO A 286 -14.02 10.90 46.65
CA PRO A 286 -13.33 12.02 47.24
C PRO A 286 -12.41 12.73 46.21
N PRO A 287 -12.12 14.03 46.36
CA PRO A 287 -11.21 14.77 45.47
C PRO A 287 -9.80 14.18 45.39
N GLU A 288 -9.36 13.46 46.42
CA GLU A 288 -8.08 12.76 46.44
C GLU A 288 -8.02 11.55 45.49
N GLY A 289 -9.14 11.15 44.88
CA GLY A 289 -9.24 9.95 44.05
C GLY A 289 -9.21 8.67 44.86
N GLY A 290 -8.91 7.54 44.21
CA GLY A 290 -8.79 6.24 44.87
C GLY A 290 -10.10 5.44 44.95
N THR A 291 -11.19 5.91 44.34
CA THR A 291 -12.46 5.20 44.32
C THR A 291 -12.42 4.08 43.28
N ALA A 292 -12.62 2.84 43.71
CA ALA A 292 -12.83 1.72 42.79
C ALA A 292 -14.20 1.88 42.12
N VAL A 293 -14.21 2.07 40.80
CA VAL A 293 -15.41 2.26 39.98
C VAL A 293 -15.60 1.12 39.01
N THR A 294 -16.87 0.79 38.78
CA THR A 294 -17.34 -0.11 37.72
C THR A 294 -18.13 0.73 36.73
N ILE A 295 -17.74 0.68 35.47
CA ILE A 295 -18.40 1.36 34.35
C ILE A 295 -19.09 0.28 33.52
N ARG A 296 -20.41 0.40 33.39
CA ARG A 296 -21.25 -0.50 32.59
C ARG A 296 -21.66 0.19 31.30
N GLY A 297 -21.76 -0.58 30.21
CA GLY A 297 -22.04 -0.04 28.90
C GLY A 297 -22.16 -1.09 27.80
N LEU A 298 -21.90 -0.65 26.57
CA LEU A 298 -21.85 -1.49 25.37
C LEU A 298 -20.60 -1.15 24.55
N TYR A 299 -20.17 -2.12 23.74
CA TYR A 299 -19.08 -1.99 22.76
C TYR A 299 -17.73 -1.58 23.37
N PHE A 300 -17.43 -2.03 24.59
CA PHE A 300 -16.11 -1.89 25.20
C PHE A 300 -15.16 -2.96 24.63
N GLU A 301 -14.90 -2.90 23.34
CA GLU A 301 -14.06 -3.87 22.65
C GLU A 301 -12.63 -3.32 22.43
N SER A 302 -11.64 -4.20 22.59
CA SER A 302 -10.26 -3.95 22.16
C SER A 302 -9.94 -4.75 20.89
N ILE A 303 -8.88 -4.34 20.19
CA ILE A 303 -8.29 -5.07 19.07
C ILE A 303 -6.80 -5.30 19.32
N GLU A 304 -6.19 -6.21 18.58
CA GLU A 304 -4.74 -6.34 18.59
C GLU A 304 -4.10 -5.02 18.13
N GLY A 305 -3.18 -4.46 18.94
CA GLY A 305 -2.58 -3.16 18.69
C GLY A 305 -3.44 -1.94 19.06
N GLY A 306 -4.68 -2.11 19.53
CA GLY A 306 -5.57 -1.02 19.93
C GLY A 306 -6.33 -1.29 21.23
N GLY A 307 -6.07 -0.50 22.27
CA GLY A 307 -6.63 -0.70 23.62
C GLY A 307 -7.88 0.13 23.93
N VAL A 308 -8.55 -0.23 25.02
CA VAL A 308 -9.57 0.61 25.67
C VAL A 308 -8.89 1.52 26.69
N SER A 309 -9.26 2.79 26.71
CA SER A 309 -8.82 3.75 27.73
C SER A 309 -10.01 4.45 28.35
N VAL A 310 -9.90 4.80 29.63
CA VAL A 310 -10.90 5.58 30.34
C VAL A 310 -10.22 6.74 31.05
N SER A 311 -10.85 7.92 31.00
CA SER A 311 -10.45 9.08 31.79
C SER A 311 -11.62 9.63 32.60
N VAL A 312 -11.31 10.24 33.74
CA VAL A 312 -12.24 10.94 34.63
C VAL A 312 -11.71 12.36 34.83
N GLY A 313 -12.49 13.36 34.44
CA GLY A 313 -12.06 14.77 34.46
C GLY A 313 -10.81 15.02 33.59
N GLY A 314 -10.58 14.19 32.58
CA GLY A 314 -9.39 14.24 31.71
C GLY A 314 -8.17 13.47 32.23
N ALA A 315 -8.18 12.95 33.47
CA ALA A 315 -7.09 12.14 34.01
C ALA A 315 -7.37 10.63 33.82
N PRO A 316 -6.35 9.80 33.48
CA PRO A 316 -6.56 8.39 33.19
C PRO A 316 -7.00 7.60 34.42
N LEU A 317 -7.88 6.61 34.21
CA LEU A 317 -8.29 5.65 35.22
C LEU A 317 -7.13 4.71 35.56
N ALA A 318 -6.78 4.59 36.84
CA ALA A 318 -5.69 3.72 37.29
C ALA A 318 -6.17 2.26 37.39
N GLY A 319 -5.30 1.30 37.08
CA GLY A 319 -5.64 -0.12 37.18
C GLY A 319 -6.82 -0.54 36.29
N LEU A 320 -6.99 0.12 35.15
CA LEU A 320 -8.04 -0.17 34.18
C LEU A 320 -8.01 -1.65 33.81
N ALA A 321 -9.12 -2.33 34.02
CA ALA A 321 -9.37 -3.69 33.59
C ALA A 321 -10.65 -3.71 32.77
N LEU A 322 -10.51 -4.13 31.51
CA LEU A 322 -11.65 -4.47 30.65
C LEU A 322 -12.09 -5.89 31.02
N VAL A 323 -13.20 -6.00 31.74
CA VAL A 323 -13.72 -7.29 32.22
C VAL A 323 -14.41 -8.05 31.10
N ASP A 324 -15.24 -7.34 30.33
CA ASP A 324 -15.92 -7.82 29.14
C ASP A 324 -16.36 -6.63 28.27
N ALA A 325 -17.01 -6.89 27.12
CA ALA A 325 -17.47 -5.87 26.18
C ALA A 325 -18.55 -4.90 26.74
N ALA A 326 -18.98 -5.08 27.98
CA ALA A 326 -19.98 -4.25 28.65
C ALA A 326 -19.50 -3.73 30.02
N THR A 327 -18.30 -4.11 30.49
CA THR A 327 -17.85 -3.82 31.85
C THR A 327 -16.37 -3.44 31.89
N ILE A 328 -16.09 -2.24 32.41
CA ILE A 328 -14.74 -1.77 32.74
C ILE A 328 -14.66 -1.51 34.24
N THR A 329 -13.55 -1.86 34.87
CA THR A 329 -13.26 -1.51 36.26
C THR A 329 -11.95 -0.73 36.35
N GLY A 330 -11.81 0.10 37.38
CA GLY A 330 -10.55 0.77 37.69
C GLY A 330 -10.70 1.71 38.88
N THR A 331 -9.69 2.54 39.10
CA THR A 331 -9.62 3.45 40.25
C THR A 331 -9.54 4.89 39.79
N THR A 332 -10.40 5.75 40.34
CA THR A 332 -10.45 7.17 39.98
C THR A 332 -9.14 7.89 40.32
N PRO A 333 -8.65 8.77 39.43
CA PRO A 333 -7.54 9.66 39.75
C PRO A 333 -7.98 10.79 40.69
N PRO A 334 -7.04 11.49 41.34
CA PRO A 334 -7.33 12.74 42.04
C PRO A 334 -7.87 13.81 41.09
N GLY A 335 -8.77 14.66 41.58
CA GLY A 335 -9.41 15.70 40.78
C GLY A 335 -10.05 16.81 41.63
N PRO A 336 -10.49 17.92 41.00
CA PRO A 336 -11.19 18.99 41.71
C PRO A 336 -12.55 18.50 42.24
N ALA A 337 -13.03 19.13 43.32
CA ALA A 337 -14.39 18.89 43.80
C ALA A 337 -15.42 19.41 42.78
N GLY A 338 -16.43 18.60 42.48
CA GLY A 338 -17.49 18.91 41.53
C GLY A 338 -17.73 17.77 40.53
N PRO A 339 -18.66 17.95 39.58
CA PRO A 339 -18.92 16.97 38.51
C PRO A 339 -17.69 16.75 37.65
N ALA A 340 -17.47 15.51 37.20
CA ALA A 340 -16.37 15.16 36.31
C ALA A 340 -16.85 14.35 35.11
N ASP A 341 -16.36 14.68 33.92
CA ASP A 341 -16.68 13.90 32.72
C ASP A 341 -15.94 12.56 32.75
N VAL A 342 -16.65 11.48 32.47
CA VAL A 342 -16.05 10.16 32.29
C VAL A 342 -16.07 9.81 30.81
N THR A 343 -14.89 9.68 30.20
CA THR A 343 -14.74 9.36 28.79
C THR A 343 -14.17 7.97 28.63
N VAL A 344 -14.89 7.10 27.92
CA VAL A 344 -14.41 5.80 27.45
C VAL A 344 -14.04 5.91 25.98
N THR A 345 -12.81 5.56 25.64
CA THR A 345 -12.30 5.54 24.27
C THR A 345 -11.90 4.11 23.90
N THR A 346 -12.39 3.67 22.75
CA THR A 346 -12.08 2.38 22.12
C THR A 346 -11.48 2.64 20.73
N PRO A 347 -10.95 1.61 20.06
CA PRO A 347 -10.54 1.72 18.65
C PRO A 347 -11.67 2.14 17.70
N PHE A 348 -12.94 2.00 18.12
CA PHE A 348 -14.13 2.26 17.29
C PHE A 348 -14.82 3.60 17.60
N GLY A 349 -14.25 4.41 18.50
CA GLY A 349 -14.74 5.72 18.88
C GLY A 349 -14.75 5.95 20.40
N SER A 350 -15.35 7.06 20.82
CA SER A 350 -15.42 7.47 22.22
C SER A 350 -16.85 7.80 22.64
N ALA A 351 -17.13 7.61 23.94
CA ALA A 351 -18.33 8.10 24.61
C ALA A 351 -17.96 8.83 25.89
N THR A 352 -18.75 9.86 26.20
CA THR A 352 -18.57 10.69 27.40
C THR A 352 -19.87 10.74 28.19
N ALA A 353 -19.80 10.33 29.46
CA ALA A 353 -20.82 10.63 30.46
C ALA A 353 -20.45 11.97 31.12
N ALA A 354 -21.17 13.03 30.74
CA ALA A 354 -20.84 14.38 31.17
C ALA A 354 -21.32 14.66 32.61
N GLY A 355 -20.46 15.26 33.42
CA GLY A 355 -20.75 15.66 34.80
C GLY A 355 -21.24 14.52 35.69
N ALA A 356 -20.67 13.32 35.52
CA ALA A 356 -20.94 12.17 36.35
C ALA A 356 -20.50 12.41 37.81
#